data_AF-A0A1H7VXS0-F1
#
_entry.id   AF-A0A1H7VXS0-F1
#
_cell.length_a   1.000
_cell.length_b   1.000
_cell.length_c   1.000
_cell.angle_alpha   90.00
_cell.angle_beta   90.00
_cell.angle_gamma   90.00
#
_symmetry.space_group_name_H-M   'P 1'
#
loop_
_entity.id
_entity.type
_entity.pdbx_description
1 polymer ?
#
loop_
_entity_poly.entity_id
_entity_poly.type
_entity_poly.pdbx_seq_one_letter_code
_entity_poly.pdbx_strand_id
1 'polypeptide(L)'
;MKEARAKQFLNDVRRPLLTLHKAILDHERASYEREFGPVTAAGFLQVLINGSGFRWLMPLSTVIANVDEALDAKNSTAEDRIGAVQSVIALFETNGQPSTFLERYQALLQASPDVLHLHAQLVPILQGVKAD
;
A
#
# COMPACT_ATOMS: atom_id res chain seq x y z
N MET A 1 -20.56 -0.78 -8.88
CA MET A 1 -19.60 0.25 -9.34
C MET A 1 -19.48 0.23 -10.86
N LYS A 2 -19.46 1.39 -11.53
CA LYS A 2 -19.21 1.51 -12.99
C LYS A 2 -17.71 1.60 -13.27
N GLU A 3 -17.27 1.12 -14.43
CA GLU A 3 -15.84 1.14 -14.84
C GLU A 3 -15.21 2.55 -14.77
N ALA A 4 -15.90 3.58 -15.28
CA ALA A 4 -15.38 4.96 -15.24
C ALA A 4 -15.08 5.44 -13.81
N ARG A 5 -15.91 5.04 -12.84
CA ARG A 5 -15.71 5.35 -11.43
C ARG A 5 -14.52 4.58 -10.85
N ALA A 6 -14.39 3.30 -11.18
CA ALA A 6 -13.25 2.48 -10.80
C ALA A 6 -11.94 3.09 -11.32
N LYS A 7 -11.91 3.48 -12.61
CA LYS A 7 -10.74 4.12 -13.22
C LYS A 7 -10.39 5.45 -12.54
N GLN A 8 -11.39 6.28 -12.20
CA GLN A 8 -11.15 7.52 -11.47
C GLN A 8 -10.51 7.25 -10.11
N PHE A 9 -11.10 6.35 -9.31
CA PHE A 9 -10.56 5.98 -8.01
C PHE A 9 -9.13 5.44 -8.10
N LEU A 10 -8.84 4.56 -9.07
CA LEU A 10 -7.50 4.00 -9.25
C LEU A 10 -6.47 5.10 -9.57
N ASN A 11 -6.83 6.08 -10.41
CA ASN A 11 -5.95 7.22 -10.68
C ASN A 11 -5.69 8.06 -9.42
N ASP A 12 -6.74 8.32 -8.64
CA ASP A 12 -6.64 9.13 -7.42
C ASP A 12 -5.81 8.44 -6.33
N VAL A 13 -5.90 7.11 -6.22
CA VAL A 13 -5.27 6.33 -5.14
C VAL A 13 -3.83 5.89 -5.45
N ARG A 14 -3.44 5.76 -6.73
CA ARG A 14 -2.11 5.27 -7.17
C ARG A 14 -0.96 6.04 -6.50
N ARG A 15 -0.95 7.37 -6.62
CA ARG A 15 0.14 8.20 -6.09
C ARG A 15 0.19 8.21 -4.55
N PRO A 16 -0.94 8.36 -3.84
CA PRO A 16 -0.99 8.19 -2.40
C PRO A 16 -0.44 6.84 -1.91
N LEU A 17 -0.79 5.71 -2.55
CA LEU A 17 -0.27 4.39 -2.17
C LEU A 17 1.25 4.28 -2.37
N LEU A 18 1.77 4.76 -3.49
CA LEU A 18 3.23 4.80 -3.73
C LEU A 18 3.97 5.65 -2.70
N THR A 19 3.38 6.79 -2.33
CA THR A 19 3.97 7.70 -1.33
C THR A 19 3.95 7.07 0.06
N LEU A 20 2.84 6.43 0.43
CA LEU A 20 2.70 5.68 1.68
C LEU A 20 3.70 4.52 1.75
N HIS A 21 3.79 3.70 0.70
CA HIS A 21 4.74 2.58 0.61
C HIS A 21 6.19 3.05 0.81
N LYS A 22 6.57 4.15 0.16
CA LYS A 22 7.90 4.73 0.36
C LYS A 22 8.13 5.17 1.81
N ALA A 23 7.19 5.89 2.42
CA ALA A 23 7.35 6.36 3.81
C ALA A 23 7.49 5.21 4.80
N ILE A 24 6.77 4.10 4.56
CA ILE A 24 6.91 2.87 5.34
C ILE A 24 8.32 2.28 5.18
N LEU A 25 8.82 2.18 3.95
CA LEU A 25 10.17 1.67 3.68
C LEU A 25 11.26 2.56 4.31
N ASP A 26 11.10 3.88 4.27
CA ASP A 26 12.05 4.82 4.87
C ASP A 26 12.08 4.66 6.40
N HIS A 27 10.91 4.49 7.05
CA HIS A 27 10.84 4.20 8.47
C HIS A 27 11.49 2.86 8.84
N GLU A 28 11.14 1.80 8.12
CA GLU A 28 11.67 0.45 8.33
C GLU A 28 13.18 0.41 8.10
N ARG A 29 13.70 1.13 7.10
CA ARG A 29 15.14 1.28 6.88
C ARG A 29 15.83 1.96 8.06
N ALA A 30 15.28 3.07 8.55
CA ALA A 30 15.85 3.76 9.70
C ALA A 30 15.87 2.87 10.96
N SER A 31 14.87 2.02 11.15
CA SER A 31 14.85 1.02 12.23
C SER A 31 15.90 -0.07 12.02
N TYR A 32 16.02 -0.60 10.80
CA TYR A 32 17.06 -1.57 10.45
C TYR A 32 18.48 -1.01 10.66
N GLU A 33 18.73 0.21 10.21
CA GLU A 33 20.05 0.86 10.32
C GLU A 33 20.43 1.16 11.78
N ARG A 34 19.46 1.40 12.65
CA ARG A 34 19.70 1.54 14.11
C ARG A 34 20.17 0.23 14.75
N GLU A 35 19.71 -0.91 14.26
CA GLU A 35 20.04 -2.23 14.83
C GLU A 35 21.30 -2.85 14.20
N PHE A 36 21.45 -2.73 12.89
CA PHE A 36 22.48 -3.43 12.12
C PHE A 36 23.56 -2.50 11.51
N GLY A 37 23.41 -1.19 11.70
CA GLY A 37 24.27 -0.17 11.11
C GLY A 37 23.84 0.27 9.70
N PRO A 38 24.52 1.27 9.12
CA PRO A 38 24.14 1.86 7.84
C PRO A 38 24.09 0.84 6.70
N VAL A 39 23.09 0.94 5.83
CA VAL A 39 22.94 0.06 4.65
C VAL A 39 22.84 0.89 3.37
N THR A 40 23.37 0.37 2.27
CA THR A 40 23.18 0.99 0.95
C THR A 40 21.75 0.75 0.44
N ALA A 41 21.29 1.54 -0.53
CA ALA A 41 19.97 1.31 -1.13
C ALA A 41 19.85 -0.10 -1.74
N ALA A 42 20.88 -0.55 -2.46
CA ALA A 42 20.93 -1.89 -3.01
C ALA A 42 20.97 -2.99 -1.92
N GLY A 43 21.73 -2.76 -0.84
CA GLY A 43 21.79 -3.68 0.29
C GLY A 43 20.43 -3.80 1.00
N PHE A 44 19.75 -2.68 1.23
CA PHE A 44 18.42 -2.69 1.84
C PHE A 44 17.40 -3.38 0.95
N LEU A 45 17.47 -3.19 -0.37
CA LEU A 45 16.62 -3.93 -1.30
C LEU A 45 16.83 -5.45 -1.19
N GLN A 46 18.07 -5.92 -1.05
CA GLN A 46 18.34 -7.34 -0.82
C GLN A 46 17.73 -7.84 0.49
N VAL A 47 17.74 -7.02 1.54
CA VAL A 47 17.09 -7.34 2.82
C VAL A 47 15.57 -7.41 2.65
N LEU A 48 14.96 -6.50 1.91
CA LEU A 48 13.52 -6.52 1.62
C LEU A 48 13.09 -7.76 0.84
N ILE A 49 13.91 -8.19 -0.14
CA ILE A 49 13.62 -9.35 -1.00
C ILE A 49 13.82 -10.66 -0.25
N ASN A 50 14.93 -10.80 0.49
CA ASN A 50 15.33 -12.07 1.06
C ASN A 50 14.90 -12.25 2.53
N GLY A 51 14.67 -11.15 3.25
CA GLY A 51 14.36 -11.15 4.68
C GLY A 51 12.89 -11.44 4.98
N SER A 52 12.62 -12.32 5.95
CA SER A 52 11.26 -12.58 6.43
C SER A 52 10.64 -11.38 7.16
N GLY A 53 11.48 -10.51 7.74
CA GLY A 53 11.06 -9.36 8.55
C GLY A 53 10.24 -8.30 7.80
N PHE A 54 10.29 -8.28 6.46
CA PHE A 54 9.59 -7.30 5.62
C PHE A 54 8.47 -7.92 4.77
N ARG A 55 8.23 -9.24 4.87
CA ARG A 55 7.19 -9.92 4.10
C ARG A 55 5.77 -9.40 4.36
N TRP A 56 5.56 -8.80 5.51
CA TRP A 56 4.29 -8.15 5.87
C TRP A 56 3.92 -6.97 4.95
N LEU A 57 4.89 -6.38 4.21
CA LEU A 57 4.64 -5.32 3.22
C LEU A 57 4.19 -5.84 1.86
N MET A 58 4.38 -7.14 1.58
CA MET A 58 4.02 -7.73 0.29
C MET A 58 2.58 -7.43 -0.16
N PRO A 59 1.55 -7.50 0.71
CA PRO A 59 0.19 -7.17 0.31
C PRO A 59 0.03 -5.75 -0.26
N LEU A 60 0.72 -4.75 0.32
CA LEU A 60 0.69 -3.37 -0.19
C LEU A 60 1.38 -3.28 -1.56
N SER A 61 2.55 -3.91 -1.72
CA SER A 61 3.26 -3.95 -3.00
C SER A 61 2.43 -4.61 -4.11
N THR A 62 1.74 -5.71 -3.79
CA THR A 62 0.85 -6.40 -4.72
C THR A 62 -0.33 -5.51 -5.12
N VAL A 63 -0.95 -4.81 -4.17
CA VAL A 63 -2.05 -3.89 -4.47
C VAL A 63 -1.59 -2.74 -5.38
N ILE A 64 -0.41 -2.17 -5.14
CA ILE A 64 0.15 -1.13 -6.01
C ILE A 64 0.37 -1.66 -7.42
N ALA A 65 0.98 -2.84 -7.57
CA ALA A 65 1.19 -3.47 -8.87
C ALA A 65 -0.13 -3.73 -9.62
N ASN A 66 -1.17 -4.21 -8.92
CA ASN A 66 -2.50 -4.44 -9.50
C ASN A 66 -3.16 -3.13 -9.95
N VAL A 67 -3.01 -2.04 -9.17
CA VAL A 67 -3.47 -0.71 -9.56
C VAL A 67 -2.73 -0.24 -10.81
N ASP A 68 -1.43 -0.47 -10.88
CA ASP A 68 -0.61 -0.09 -12.03
C ASP A 68 -1.05 -0.83 -13.30
N GLU A 69 -1.20 -2.14 -13.20
CA GLU A 69 -1.66 -3.00 -14.29
C GLU A 69 -3.06 -2.62 -14.78
N ALA A 70 -4.04 -2.46 -13.88
CA ALA A 70 -5.43 -2.14 -14.24
C ALA A 70 -5.60 -0.79 -14.97
N LEU A 71 -4.66 0.13 -14.76
CA LEU A 71 -4.64 1.46 -15.37
C LEU A 71 -3.83 1.50 -16.67
N ASP A 72 -2.69 0.81 -16.73
CA ASP A 72 -1.72 0.95 -17.83
C ASP A 72 -1.81 -0.17 -18.88
N ALA A 73 -2.35 -1.34 -18.55
CA ALA A 73 -2.46 -2.44 -19.51
C ALA A 73 -3.56 -2.17 -20.56
N LYS A 74 -3.19 -2.30 -21.84
CA LYS A 74 -4.06 -1.99 -23.00
C LYS A 74 -5.31 -2.86 -23.07
N ASN A 75 -5.26 -4.06 -22.47
CA ASN A 75 -6.31 -5.07 -22.48
C ASN A 75 -7.05 -5.20 -21.14
N SER A 76 -6.79 -4.34 -20.15
CA SER A 76 -7.53 -4.39 -18.89
C SER A 76 -9.02 -4.16 -19.14
N THR A 77 -9.82 -5.05 -18.57
CA THR A 77 -11.28 -5.07 -18.63
C THR A 77 -11.90 -4.19 -17.53
N ALA A 78 -13.22 -4.02 -17.56
CA ALA A 78 -13.94 -3.36 -16.48
C ALA A 78 -13.83 -4.15 -15.17
N GLU A 79 -13.87 -5.48 -15.26
CA GLU A 79 -13.74 -6.41 -14.16
C GLU A 79 -12.37 -6.29 -13.47
N ASP A 80 -11.29 -6.19 -14.25
CA ASP A 80 -9.92 -6.01 -13.70
C ASP A 80 -9.83 -4.73 -12.88
N ARG A 81 -10.40 -3.64 -13.39
CA ARG A 81 -10.41 -2.33 -12.71
C ARG A 81 -11.22 -2.38 -11.41
N ILE A 82 -12.40 -2.98 -11.45
CA ILE A 82 -13.25 -3.12 -10.26
C ILE A 82 -12.57 -4.04 -9.23
N GLY A 83 -11.95 -5.14 -9.67
CA GLY A 83 -11.17 -6.03 -8.81
C GLY A 83 -9.98 -5.33 -8.16
N ALA A 84 -9.26 -4.48 -8.90
CA ALA A 84 -8.18 -3.67 -8.35
C ALA A 84 -8.70 -2.70 -7.26
N VAL A 85 -9.84 -2.04 -7.49
CA VAL A 85 -10.48 -1.20 -6.45
C VAL A 85 -10.81 -1.99 -5.20
N GLN A 86 -11.43 -3.16 -5.34
CA GLN A 86 -11.76 -4.03 -4.22
C GLN A 86 -10.50 -4.46 -3.45
N SER A 87 -9.41 -4.75 -4.15
CA SER A 87 -8.13 -5.12 -3.52
C SER A 87 -7.54 -3.98 -2.68
N VAL A 88 -7.62 -2.73 -3.15
CA VAL A 88 -7.18 -1.55 -2.41
C VAL A 88 -8.00 -1.37 -1.14
N ILE A 89 -9.33 -1.46 -1.25
CA ILE A 89 -10.23 -1.30 -0.10
C ILE A 89 -9.98 -2.40 0.93
N ALA A 90 -9.95 -3.66 0.49
CA ALA A 90 -9.78 -4.82 1.36
C ALA A 90 -8.45 -4.81 2.12
N LEU A 91 -7.39 -4.22 1.56
CA LEU A 91 -6.09 -4.08 2.23
C LEU A 91 -6.19 -3.27 3.54
N PHE A 92 -7.07 -2.27 3.59
CA PHE A 92 -7.23 -1.36 4.72
C PHE A 92 -8.45 -1.69 5.61
N GLU A 93 -9.21 -2.74 5.30
CA GLU A 93 -10.40 -3.13 6.06
C GLU A 93 -10.13 -4.31 7.00
N THR A 94 -10.64 -4.21 8.23
CA THR A 94 -10.68 -5.34 9.15
C THR A 94 -11.88 -6.22 8.81
N ASN A 95 -11.70 -7.14 7.87
CA ASN A 95 -12.74 -8.09 7.44
C ASN A 95 -12.98 -9.23 8.44
N GLY A 96 -12.81 -8.97 9.74
CA GLY A 96 -12.90 -9.97 10.82
C GLY A 96 -11.81 -11.06 10.78
N GLN A 97 -10.85 -10.95 9.86
CA GLN A 97 -9.73 -11.89 9.72
C GLN A 97 -8.41 -11.26 10.17
N PRO A 98 -7.52 -12.04 10.80
CA PRO A 98 -6.17 -11.56 11.12
C PRO A 98 -5.44 -11.12 9.86
N SER A 99 -4.85 -9.93 9.90
CA SER A 99 -4.01 -9.39 8.83
C SER A 99 -2.73 -8.85 9.44
N THR A 100 -1.63 -9.57 9.24
CA THR A 100 -0.29 -9.14 9.68
C THR A 100 0.09 -7.78 9.09
N PHE A 101 -0.39 -7.49 7.87
CA PHE A 101 -0.22 -6.16 7.28
C PHE A 101 -0.91 -5.09 8.15
N LEU A 102 -2.20 -5.26 8.45
CA LEU A 102 -2.94 -4.28 9.24
C LEU A 102 -2.41 -4.12 10.66
N GLU A 103 -2.03 -5.23 11.31
CA GLU A 103 -1.46 -5.19 12.66
C GLU A 103 -0.19 -4.33 12.70
N ARG A 104 0.78 -4.61 11.82
CA ARG A 104 2.03 -3.84 11.76
C ARG A 104 1.81 -2.42 11.25
N TYR A 105 0.90 -2.25 10.29
CA TYR A 105 0.54 -0.93 9.77
C TYR A 105 -0.06 -0.05 10.87
N GLN A 106 -0.98 -0.57 11.69
CA GLN A 106 -1.57 0.15 12.82
C GLN A 106 -0.53 0.54 13.88
N ALA A 107 0.40 -0.37 14.21
CA ALA A 107 1.52 -0.04 15.09
C ALA A 107 2.38 1.08 14.49
N LEU A 108 2.62 1.04 13.18
CA LEU A 108 3.40 2.05 12.47
C LEU A 108 2.72 3.42 12.42
N LEU A 109 1.38 3.47 12.35
CA LEU A 109 0.62 4.73 12.47
C LEU A 109 0.88 5.45 13.80
N GLN A 110 1.15 4.71 14.88
CA GLN A 110 1.51 5.29 16.18
C GLN A 110 2.99 5.68 16.25
N ALA A 111 3.86 4.97 15.54
CA ALA A 111 5.31 5.15 15.61
C ALA A 111 5.88 6.16 14.60
N SER A 112 5.13 6.52 13.55
CA SER A 112 5.61 7.38 12.47
C SER A 112 4.60 8.48 12.13
N PRO A 113 4.84 9.74 12.54
CA PRO A 113 3.99 10.88 12.19
C PRO A 113 3.81 11.06 10.68
N ASP A 114 4.85 10.76 9.90
CA ASP A 114 4.81 10.86 8.43
C ASP A 114 3.85 9.83 7.83
N VAL A 115 3.89 8.57 8.30
CA VAL A 115 2.98 7.52 7.84
C VAL A 115 1.54 7.83 8.28
N LEU A 116 1.34 8.35 9.49
CA LEU A 116 0.03 8.79 9.97
C LEU A 116 -0.54 9.92 9.12
N HIS A 117 0.27 10.91 8.76
CA HIS A 117 -0.15 12.02 7.91
C HIS A 117 -0.56 11.54 6.51
N LEU A 118 0.22 10.64 5.90
CA LEU A 118 -0.10 10.06 4.60
C LEU A 118 -1.35 9.17 4.66
N HIS A 119 -1.55 8.44 5.77
CA HIS A 119 -2.79 7.69 5.99
C HIS A 119 -4.00 8.63 6.03
N ALA A 120 -3.91 9.76 6.75
CA ALA A 120 -5.00 10.72 6.82
C ALA A 120 -5.38 11.31 5.45
N GLN A 121 -4.40 11.47 4.54
CA GLN A 121 -4.68 11.88 3.15
C GLN A 121 -5.32 10.77 2.31
N LEU A 122 -5.02 9.50 2.61
CA LEU A 122 -5.55 8.34 1.90
C LEU A 122 -7.01 8.04 2.29
N VAL A 123 -7.39 8.22 3.56
CA VAL A 123 -8.75 7.95 4.08
C VAL A 123 -9.88 8.56 3.24
N PRO A 124 -9.89 9.86 2.88
CA PRO A 124 -10.99 10.43 2.11
C PRO A 124 -11.14 9.78 0.71
N ILE A 125 -10.03 9.34 0.09
CA ILE A 125 -10.06 8.63 -1.19
C ILE A 125 -10.72 7.26 -1.00
N LEU A 126 -10.31 6.52 0.03
CA LEU A 126 -10.88 5.20 0.37
C LEU A 126 -12.36 5.27 0.74
N GLN A 127 -12.81 6.36 1.37
CA GLN A 127 -14.22 6.55 1.72
C GLN A 127 -15.06 6.95 0.51
N GLY A 128 -14.50 7.78 -0.39
CA GLY A 128 -15.22 8.28 -1.56
C GLY A 128 -15.70 7.18 -2.52
N VAL A 129 -15.08 6.00 -2.51
CA VAL A 129 -15.47 4.86 -3.34
C VAL A 129 -16.48 3.91 -2.68
N LYS A 130 -16.66 3.98 -1.36
CA LYS A 130 -17.61 3.15 -0.59
C LYS A 130 -19.00 3.75 -0.49
N ALA A 131 -19.14 5.05 -0.77
CA ALA A 131 -20.39 5.79 -0.64
C ALA A 131 -21.36 5.62 -1.84
N ASP A 132 -21.00 4.78 -2.81
CA ASP A 132 -21.77 4.40 -4.02
C ASP A 132 -22.05 2.89 -4.04
#